data_AF-A0A413T0A4-F1
#
_entry.id   AF-A0A413T0A4-F1
#
_cell.length_a   1.000
_cell.length_b   1.000
_cell.length_c   1.000
_cell.angle_alpha   90.00
_cell.angle_beta   90.00
_cell.angle_gamma   90.00
#
_symmetry.space_group_name_H-M   'P 1'
#
loop_
_entity.id
_entity.type
_entity.pdbx_description
1 polymer ?
#
loop_
_entity_poly.entity_id
_entity_poly.type
_entity_poly.pdbx_seq_one_letter_code
_entity_poly.pdbx_strand_id
1 'polypeptide(L)' 'MTFQTGRKKYPSILLFDWEGRPLAELKLTRFVNSFDIDMVNKTLYVFDVYNDKMFAYDLSEVLNKIV' A
#
# COMPACT_ATOMS: atom_id res chain seq x y z
N MET A 1 13.30 -6.43 -19.04
CA MET A 1 13.07 -5.61 -17.83
C MET A 1 11.60 -5.77 -17.44
N THR A 2 11.29 -6.23 -16.22
CA THR A 2 9.88 -6.47 -15.82
C THR A 2 9.34 -5.28 -15.04
N PHE A 3 8.01 -5.22 -14.84
CA PHE A 3 7.40 -4.25 -13.92
C PHE A 3 8.01 -4.34 -12.50
N GLN A 4 8.54 -5.49 -12.09
CA GLN A 4 9.09 -5.70 -10.75
C GLN A 4 10.56 -5.30 -10.64
N THR A 5 11.34 -5.34 -11.73
CA THR A 5 12.80 -5.09 -11.73
C THR A 5 13.21 -3.78 -12.42
N GLY A 6 12.28 -3.11 -13.11
CA GLY A 6 12.54 -1.85 -13.83
C GLY A 6 11.90 -0.60 -13.25
N ARG A 7 11.47 -0.63 -11.98
CA ARG A 7 10.68 0.47 -11.40
C ARG A 7 11.53 1.72 -11.20
N LYS A 8 11.02 2.86 -11.70
CA LYS A 8 11.63 4.19 -11.53
C LYS A 8 10.84 5.12 -10.61
N LYS A 9 9.66 4.69 -10.15
CA LYS A 9 8.74 5.47 -9.30
C LYS A 9 8.22 4.59 -8.19
N TYR A 10 8.08 5.14 -6.99
CA TYR A 10 7.45 4.42 -5.89
C TYR A 10 6.01 4.03 -6.25
N PRO A 11 5.57 2.82 -5.86
CA PRO A 11 4.22 2.38 -6.12
C PRO A 11 3.21 3.12 -5.23
N SER A 12 1.95 3.13 -5.68
CA SER A 12 0.80 3.51 -4.86
C SER A 12 -0.12 2.30 -4.71
N ILE A 13 -0.84 2.22 -3.59
CA ILE A 13 -1.97 1.30 -3.41
C ILE A 13 -3.24 2.12 -3.61
N LEU A 14 -4.11 1.65 -4.51
CA LEU A 14 -5.37 2.31 -4.85
C LEU A 14 -6.52 1.58 -4.16
N LEU A 15 -7.36 2.33 -3.47
CA LEU A 15 -8.54 1.80 -2.78
C LEU A 15 -9.78 2.19 -3.58
N PHE A 16 -10.65 1.22 -3.80
CA PHE A 16 -11.93 1.38 -4.49
C PHE A 16 -13.02 0.72 -3.67
N ASP A 17 -14.26 1.20 -3.81
CA ASP A 17 -15.42 0.46 -3.33
C ASP A 17 -15.81 -0.68 -4.28
N TRP A 18 -16.84 -1.43 -3.89
CA TRP A 18 -17.33 -2.58 -4.65
C TRP A 18 -17.92 -2.21 -6.02
N GLU A 19 -18.32 -0.95 -6.22
CA GLU A 19 -18.77 -0.43 -7.51
C GLU A 19 -17.60 0.10 -8.38
N GLY A 20 -16.36 0.05 -7.86
CA GLY A 20 -15.17 0.51 -8.55
C GLY A 20 -14.95 2.03 -8.48
N ARG A 21 -15.65 2.75 -7.61
CA ARG A 21 -15.42 4.18 -7.39
C ARG A 21 -14.18 4.36 -6.51
N PRO A 22 -13.28 5.32 -6.82
CA PRO A 22 -12.06 5.51 -6.06
C PRO A 22 -12.35 6.09 -4.67
N LEU A 23 -11.74 5.51 -3.65
CA LEU A 23 -11.85 5.92 -2.25
C LEU A 23 -10.60 6.67 -1.78
N ALA A 24 -9.41 6.15 -2.08
CA ALA A 24 -8.14 6.75 -1.66
C ALA A 24 -6.95 6.26 -2.50
N GLU A 25 -5.86 7.03 -2.47
CA GLU A 25 -4.53 6.62 -2.97
C GLU A 25 -3.54 6.66 -1.80
N LEU A 26 -2.94 5.50 -1.48
CA LEU A 26 -1.84 5.40 -0.53
C LEU A 26 -0.51 5.48 -1.29
N LYS A 27 0.12 6.65 -1.27
CA LYS A 27 1.43 6.85 -1.90
C LYS A 27 2.53 6.29 -1.01
N LEU A 28 3.24 5.28 -1.51
CA LEU A 28 4.35 4.69 -0.76
C LEU A 28 5.64 5.47 -1.02
N THR A 29 6.52 5.48 -0.03
CA THR A 29 7.82 6.17 -0.09
C THR A 29 8.98 5.20 -0.37
N ARG A 30 8.67 3.94 -0.71
CA ARG A 30 9.64 2.85 -0.87
C ARG A 30 9.20 1.90 -1.97
N PHE A 31 10.16 1.21 -2.59
CA PHE A 31 9.85 0.08 -3.47
C PHE A 31 9.48 -1.14 -2.62
N VAL A 32 8.28 -1.67 -2.85
CA VAL A 32 7.76 -2.86 -2.15
C VAL A 32 7.13 -3.80 -3.15
N ASN A 33 7.13 -5.09 -2.84
CA ASN A 33 6.68 -6.14 -3.76
C ASN A 33 5.35 -6.77 -3.34
N SER A 34 5.01 -6.67 -2.06
CA SER A 34 3.78 -7.19 -1.48
C SER A 34 3.33 -6.30 -0.33
N PHE A 35 2.04 -6.37 -0.03
CA PHE A 35 1.42 -5.65 1.07
C PHE A 35 0.21 -6.42 1.59
N ASP A 36 -0.20 -6.12 2.82
CA ASP A 36 -1.47 -6.54 3.39
C ASP A 36 -2.01 -5.45 4.34
N ILE A 37 -3.31 -5.44 4.61
CA ILE A 37 -3.96 -4.44 5.45
C ILE A 37 -4.70 -5.13 6.59
N ASP A 38 -4.29 -4.80 7.82
CA ASP A 38 -5.07 -5.11 9.01
C ASP A 38 -6.11 -4.02 9.21
N MET A 39 -7.38 -4.33 8.93
CA MET A 39 -8.49 -3.39 9.08
C MET A 39 -8.89 -3.14 10.53
N VAL A 40 -8.59 -4.05 11.46
CA VAL A 40 -8.90 -3.92 12.88
C VAL A 40 -7.93 -2.94 13.53
N ASN A 41 -6.63 -3.15 13.31
CA ASN A 41 -5.57 -2.28 13.82
C ASN A 41 -5.25 -1.11 12.88
N LYS A 42 -5.98 -1.00 11.76
CA LYS A 42 -5.83 0.06 10.75
C LYS A 42 -4.38 0.23 10.31
N THR A 43 -3.69 -0.88 10.03
CA THR A 43 -2.26 -0.89 9.73
C THR A 43 -2.01 -1.48 8.34
N LEU A 44 -1.23 -0.76 7.53
CA LEU A 44 -0.67 -1.28 6.29
C LEU A 44 0.68 -1.91 6.57
N TYR A 45 0.82 -3.18 6.23
CA TYR A 45 2.10 -3.87 6.20
C TYR A 45 2.61 -3.96 4.77
N VAL A 46 3.89 -3.67 4.56
CA VAL A 46 4.54 -3.83 3.26
C VAL A 46 5.84 -4.61 3.41
N PHE A 47 6.19 -5.35 2.36
CA PHE A 47 7.43 -6.12 2.32
C PHE A 47 8.25 -5.81 1.07
N ASP A 48 9.52 -5.48 1.33
CA ASP A 48 10.57 -5.24 0.34
C ASP A 48 11.45 -6.49 0.28
N VAL A 49 11.11 -7.41 -0.63
CA VAL A 49 11.73 -8.73 -0.77
C VAL A 49 13.23 -8.62 -1.10
N TYR A 50 13.63 -7.57 -1.83
CA TYR A 50 15.02 -7.42 -2.26
C TYR A 50 15.97 -7.04 -1.12
N ASN A 51 15.45 -6.30 -0.13
CA ASN A 51 16.21 -5.88 1.03
C ASN A 51 15.89 -6.70 2.28
N ASP A 52 14.97 -7.66 2.17
CA ASP A 52 14.42 -8.46 3.28
C ASP A 52 13.95 -7.59 4.45
N LYS A 53 13.11 -6.59 4.14
CA LYS A 53 12.60 -5.63 5.13
C LYS A 53 11.09 -5.50 5.10
N MET A 54 10.51 -5.50 6.31
CA MET A 54 9.09 -5.25 6.54
C MET A 54 8.90 -3.86 7.17
N PHE A 55 7.82 -3.18 6.77
CA PHE A 55 7.43 -1.88 7.33
C PHE A 55 5.94 -1.87 7.64
N ALA A 56 5.56 -1.10 8.64
CA ALA A 56 4.18 -0.87 9.05
C ALA A 56 3.86 0.62 8.97
N TYR A 57 2.67 0.96 8.50
CA TYR A 57 2.16 2.32 8.42
C TYR A 57 0.76 2.40 9.05
N ASP A 58 0.53 3.44 9.84
CA ASP A 58 -0.80 3.75 10.37
C ASP A 58 -1.70 4.26 9.23
N LEU A 59 -2.86 3.62 9.06
CA LEU A 59 -3.90 4.00 8.11
C LEU A 59 -5.13 4.61 8.78
N SER A 60 -5.10 4.88 10.10
CA SER A 60 -6.24 5.40 10.84
C SER A 60 -6.85 6.64 10.20
N GLU A 61 -6.02 7.61 9.79
CA GLU A 61 -6.50 8.84 9.14
C GLU A 61 -7.22 8.57 7.82
N VAL A 62 -6.70 7.63 7.02
CA VAL A 62 -7.30 7.30 5.71
C VAL A 62 -8.60 6.53 5.93
N LEU A 63 -8.55 5.43 6.68
CA LEU A 63 -9.70 4.53 6.85
C LEU A 63 -10.88 5.22 7.54
N ASN A 64 -10.64 6.12 8.50
CA ASN A 64 -11.71 6.89 9.15
C ASN A 64 -12.46 7.84 8.20
N LYS A 65 -11.92 8.14 7.02
CA LYS A 65 -12.58 9.00 6.01
C LYS A 65 -13.42 8.21 5.00
N ILE A 66 -13.27 6.89 4.95
CA ILE A 66 -13.88 6.02 3.92
C ILE A 66 -14.70 4.87 4.48
N VAL A 67 -14.54 4.51 5.76
CA VAL A 67 -15.35 3.49 6.47
C VAL A 67 -16.26 4.15 7.49
#